data_AF-A0A948I3X5-F1
#
_entry.id   AF-A0A948I3X5-F1
#
_cell.length_a   1.000
_cell.length_b   1.000
_cell.length_c   1.000
_cell.angle_alpha   90.00
_cell.angle_beta   90.00
_cell.angle_gamma   90.00
#
_symmetry.space_group_name_H-M   'P 1'
#
loop_
_entity.id
_entity.type
_entity.pdbx_description
1 polymer ?
#
loop_
_entity_poly.entity_id
_entity_poly.type
_entity_poly.pdbx_seq_one_letter_code
_entity_poly.pdbx_strand_id
1 'polypeptide(L)' 'MFELLGIPPQVLFGQLLLGLINGAFYATLSLGLALIFGLLNIINFAHGALYMMGAFVAWLLLNMLGIGYWPS' A
#
# COMPACT_ATOMS: atom_id res chain seq x y z
N MET A 1 -8.62 27.88 27.26
CA MET A 1 -7.71 27.22 26.30
C MET A 1 -8.02 27.81 24.94
N PHE A 2 -7.02 28.23 24.15
CA PHE A 2 -7.29 28.81 22.83
C PHE A 2 -7.81 27.72 21.88
N GLU A 3 -9.00 27.90 21.32
CA GLU A 3 -9.64 26.96 20.40
C GLU A 3 -9.87 27.63 19.03
N LEU A 4 -9.60 26.86 17.97
CA LEU A 4 -9.81 27.28 16.59
C LEU A 4 -10.87 26.37 15.97
N LEU A 5 -11.96 26.93 15.46
CA LEU A 5 -13.08 26.15 14.88
C LEU A 5 -13.70 25.13 15.87
N GLY A 6 -13.61 25.39 17.18
CA GLY A 6 -14.08 24.46 18.23
C GLY A 6 -13.17 23.25 18.45
N ILE A 7 -11.93 23.29 17.93
CA ILE A 7 -10.93 22.24 18.09
C ILE A 7 -9.61 22.88 18.57
N PRO A 8 -8.87 22.25 19.50
CA PRO A 8 -7.54 22.73 19.88
C PRO A 8 -6.59 22.72 18.65
N PRO A 9 -5.90 23.83 18.35
CA PRO A 9 -5.08 23.94 17.14
C PRO A 9 -4.03 22.84 16.98
N GLN A 10 -3.46 22.35 18.09
CA GLN A 10 -2.50 21.26 18.10
C GLN A 10 -3.06 19.99 17.45
N VAL A 11 -4.34 19.68 17.69
CA VAL A 11 -5.02 18.52 17.09
C VAL A 11 -5.29 18.77 15.61
N LEU A 12 -5.71 19.99 15.26
CA LEU A 12 -6.01 20.37 13.88
C LEU A 12 -4.78 20.30 12.96
N PHE A 13 -3.63 20.80 13.43
CA PHE A 13 -2.35 20.66 12.71
C PHE A 13 -1.90 19.20 12.60
N GLY A 14 -2.10 18.38 13.64
CA GLY A 14 -1.83 16.94 13.60
C GLY A 14 -2.67 16.23 12.53
N GLN A 15 -3.97 16.53 12.46
CA GLN A 15 -4.87 15.92 11.46
C GLN A 15 -4.55 16.35 10.03
N LEU A 16 -4.19 17.62 9.81
CA LEU A 16 -3.72 18.09 8.51
C LEU A 16 -2.45 17.37 8.07
N LEU A 17 -1.50 17.17 8.98
CA LEU A 17 -0.26 16.43 8.69
C LEU A 17 -0.56 14.96 8.35
N LEU A 18 -1.44 14.29 9.10
CA LEU A 18 -1.86 12.92 8.82
C LEU A 18 -2.55 12.82 7.44
N GLY A 19 -3.42 13.77 7.13
CA GLY A 19 -4.05 13.87 5.81
C GLY A 19 -3.03 14.05 4.69
N LEU A 20 -2.03 14.91 4.89
CA LEU A 20 -0.95 15.14 3.94
C LEU A 20 -0.09 13.88 3.75
N ILE A 21 0.28 13.19 4.82
CA ILE A 21 1.09 11.95 4.76
C ILE A 21 0.34 10.88 3.96
N ASN A 22 -0.93 10.65 4.28
CA ASN A 22 -1.74 9.66 3.57
C ASN A 22 -1.96 10.06 2.12
N GLY A 23 -2.25 11.34 1.86
CA GLY A 23 -2.40 11.87 0.50
C GLY A 23 -1.12 11.72 -0.33
N ALA A 24 0.04 12.04 0.26
CA ALA A 24 1.34 11.88 -0.39
C ALA A 24 1.63 10.41 -0.70
N PHE A 25 1.34 9.49 0.24
CA PHE A 25 1.50 8.06 0.03
C PHE A 25 0.69 7.57 -1.18
N TYR A 26 -0.60 7.94 -1.26
CA TYR A 26 -1.45 7.58 -2.39
C TYR A 26 -1.01 8.25 -3.70
N ALA A 27 -0.57 9.51 -3.65
CA ALA A 27 -0.05 10.22 -4.81
C ALA A 27 1.20 9.55 -5.38
N THR A 28 2.14 9.12 -4.52
CA THR A 28 3.35 8.41 -4.92
C THR A 28 3.03 7.03 -5.50
N LEU A 29 2.10 6.28 -4.90
CA LEU A 29 1.65 4.99 -5.45
C LEU A 29 1.05 5.16 -6.85
N SER A 30 0.16 6.14 -7.03
CA SER A 30 -0.46 6.44 -8.32
C SER A 30 0.58 6.89 -9.35
N LEU A 31 1.53 7.75 -8.95
CA LEU A 31 2.62 8.23 -9.81
C LEU A 31 3.52 7.09 -10.27
N GLY A 32 3.83 6.12 -9.40
CA GLY A 32 4.60 4.93 -9.78
C GLY A 32 3.90 4.13 -10.89
N LEU A 33 2.59 3.91 -10.76
CA LEU A 33 1.79 3.22 -11.79
C LEU A 33 1.71 4.03 -13.09
N ALA A 34 1.52 5.35 -12.99
CA ALA A 34 1.48 6.26 -14.12
C ALA A 34 2.82 6.33 -14.88
N LEU A 35 3.96 6.26 -14.18
CA LEU A 35 5.27 6.19 -14.84
C LEU A 35 5.50 4.87 -15.56
N ILE A 36 5.12 3.74 -14.94
CA ILE A 36 5.24 2.41 -15.57
C ILE A 36 4.42 2.36 -16.86
N PHE A 37 3.15 2.79 -16.83
CA PHE A 37 2.29 2.73 -18.01
C PHE A 37 2.48 3.90 -18.98
N GLY A 38 2.89 5.07 -18.50
CA GLY A 38 3.03 6.28 -19.30
C GLY A 38 4.36 6.40 -20.05
N LEU A 39 5.49 5.98 -19.46
CA LEU A 39 6.80 6.06 -20.13
C LEU A 39 7.14 4.80 -20.92
N LEU A 40 6.86 3.61 -20.38
CA LEU A 40 7.34 2.37 -20.99
C LEU A 40 6.40 1.84 -22.09
N ASN A 41 5.15 2.32 -22.17
CA ASN A 41 4.11 1.85 -23.12
C ASN A 41 3.95 0.31 -23.18
N ILE A 42 4.48 -0.42 -22.19
CA ILE A 42 4.46 -1.88 -22.08
C ILE A 42 3.77 -2.20 -20.77
N ILE A 43 2.68 -2.97 -20.85
CA ILE A 43 1.92 -3.42 -19.69
C ILE A 43 2.76 -4.49 -18.97
N ASN A 44 3.23 -4.19 -17.76
CA ASN A 44 3.96 -5.15 -16.93
C ASN A 44 2.98 -6.17 -16.31
N PHE A 45 2.72 -7.27 -17.03
CA PHE A 45 1.95 -8.41 -16.52
C PHE A 45 2.71 -9.27 -15.50
N ALA A 46 4.02 -9.07 -15.35
CA ALA A 46 4.83 -9.86 -14.43
C ALA A 46 4.44 -9.62 -12.97
N HIS A 47 3.97 -8.42 -12.62
CA HIS A 47 3.58 -8.11 -11.24
C HIS A 47 2.43 -8.99 -10.75
N GLY A 48 1.35 -9.11 -11.53
CA GLY A 48 0.23 -9.98 -11.20
C GLY A 48 0.59 -11.47 -11.26
N ALA A 49 1.41 -11.87 -12.23
CA ALA A 49 1.87 -13.26 -12.36
C ALA A 49 2.76 -13.68 -11.17
N LEU A 50 3.67 -12.83 -10.71
CA LEU A 50 4.53 -13.10 -9.55
C LEU A 50 3.71 -13.16 -8.26
N TYR A 51 2.71 -12.28 -8.09
CA TYR A 51 1.81 -12.32 -6.94
C TYR A 51 1.04 -13.65 -6.88
N MET A 52 0.43 -14.06 -8.01
CA MET A 52 -0.28 -15.34 -8.11
C MET A 52 0.66 -16.52 -7.88
N MET A 53 1.88 -16.48 -8.43
CA MET A 53 2.87 -17.53 -8.22
C MET A 53 3.24 -17.66 -6.74
N GLY A 54 3.47 -16.54 -6.04
CA GLY A 54 3.75 -16.52 -4.60
C GLY A 54 2.60 -17.14 -3.78
N ALA A 55 1.35 -16.83 -4.12
CA ALA A 55 0.17 -17.43 -3.49
C ALA A 55 0.10 -18.95 -3.70
N PHE A 56 0.35 -19.42 -4.92
CA PHE A 56 0.40 -20.85 -5.23
C PHE A 56 1.56 -21.57 -4.53
N VAL A 57 2.73 -20.93 -4.41
CA VAL A 57 3.86 -21.46 -3.64
C VAL A 57 3.47 -21.60 -2.18
N ALA A 58 2.89 -20.58 -1.55
CA ALA A 58 2.42 -20.66 -0.17
C ALA A 58 1.38 -21.78 0.02
N TRP A 59 0.43 -21.92 -0.91
CA TRP A 59 -0.55 -23.01 -0.89
C TRP A 59 0.10 -24.39 -1.05
N LEU A 60 1.10 -24.54 -1.93
CA LEU A 60 1.85 -25.79 -2.09
C LEU A 60 2.66 -26.14 -0.84
N LEU A 61 3.34 -25.16 -0.23
CA LEU A 61 4.08 -25.35 1.02
C LEU A 61 3.14 -25.81 2.14
N LEU A 62 1.93 -25.25 2.22
CA LEU A 62 0.90 -25.68 3.17
C LEU A 62 0.45 -27.11 2.93
N ASN A 63 0.11 -27.48 1.69
CA ASN A 63 -0.49 -28.78 1.38
C ASN A 63 0.53 -29.93 1.33
N MET A 64 1.76 -29.68 0.85
CA MET A 64 2.75 -30.73 0.63
C MET A 64 3.76 -30.85 1.78
N LEU A 65 4.12 -29.72 2.41
CA LEU A 65 5.14 -29.68 3.46
C LEU A 65 4.55 -29.39 4.84
N GLY A 66 3.23 -29.14 4.93
CA GLY A 66 2.55 -28.82 6.19
C GLY A 66 2.98 -27.48 6.78
N ILE A 67 3.63 -26.61 6.00
CA ILE A 67 4.12 -25.32 6.49
C ILE A 67 2.93 -24.36 6.55
N GLY A 68 2.48 -24.06 7.77
CA GLY A 68 1.42 -23.11 8.05
C GLY A 68 1.75 -21.71 7.52
N TYR A 69 0.73 -21.01 7.03
CA TYR A 69 0.84 -19.58 6.69
C TYR A 69 1.20 -18.74 7.93
N TRP A 70 0.71 -19.18 9.10
CA TRP A 70 1.08 -18.63 10.40
C TRP A 70 1.99 -19.61 11.14
N PRO A 71 3.02 -19.12 11.84
CA PRO A 71 3.79 -19.92 12.78
C PRO A 71 2.91 -20.21 14.01
N SER A 72 2.08 -21.26 13.93
CA SER A 72 1.36 -21.85 15.07
C SER A 72 1.92 -23.22 15.36
#